data_AF-A0A1G3R3B0-F1
#
_entry.id   AF-A0A1G3R3B0-F1
#
_cell.length_a   1.000
_cell.length_b   1.000
_cell.length_c   1.000
_cell.angle_alpha   90.00
_cell.angle_beta   90.00
_cell.angle_gamma   90.00
#
_symmetry.space_group_name_H-M   'P 1'
#
loop_
_entity.id
_entity.type
_entity.pdbx_description
1 polymer ?
#
loop_
_entity_poly.entity_id
_entity_poly.type
_entity_poly.pdbx_seq_one_letter_code
_entity_poly.pdbx_strand_id
1 'polypeptide(L)'
;MPTGMHELYVKIDLLYRGGRREEARGLFERLLPVLAFSNQHLDLSIRFFKRLLWRQGLYATPRVREPLLPFDAVHERLADELIERVLGMIREVSGP
;
A
#
# COMPACT_ATOMS: atom_id res chain seq x y z
N MET A 1 0.14 -8.33 -9.91
CA MET A 1 1.09 -7.70 -8.97
C MET A 1 0.50 -7.81 -7.57
N PRO A 2 1.10 -8.54 -6.61
CA PRO A 2 0.64 -8.48 -5.23
C PRO A 2 1.06 -7.12 -4.66
N THR A 3 0.09 -6.26 -4.42
CA THR A 3 0.29 -4.91 -3.88
C THR A 3 0.54 -4.89 -2.37
N GLY A 4 0.51 -6.05 -1.69
CA GLY A 4 0.64 -6.13 -0.23
C GLY A 4 -0.53 -5.50 0.55
N MET A 5 -1.64 -5.17 -0.11
CA MET A 5 -2.80 -4.47 0.48
C MET A 5 -4.11 -5.24 0.29
N HIS A 6 -4.01 -6.56 0.17
CA HIS A 6 -5.15 -7.41 -0.18
C HIS A 6 -6.28 -7.38 0.85
N GLU A 7 -5.97 -7.25 2.14
CA GLU A 7 -6.94 -7.11 3.22
C GLU A 7 -7.83 -5.89 3.02
N LEU A 8 -7.23 -4.76 2.62
CA LEU A 8 -7.95 -3.52 2.34
C LEU A 8 -8.82 -3.65 1.09
N TYR A 9 -8.28 -4.19 0.01
CA TYR A 9 -9.04 -4.35 -1.23
C TYR A 9 -10.21 -5.33 -1.08
N VAL A 10 -9.99 -6.47 -0.42
CA VAL A 10 -11.05 -7.43 -0.13
C VAL A 10 -12.10 -6.80 0.77
N LYS A 11 -11.70 -6.03 1.80
CA LYS A 11 -12.66 -5.31 2.64
C LYS A 11 -13.50 -4.32 1.83
N ILE A 12 -12.88 -3.51 0.96
CA ILE A 12 -13.58 -2.57 0.09
C ILE A 12 -14.60 -3.31 -0.80
N ASP A 13 -14.19 -4.41 -1.45
CA ASP A 13 -15.07 -5.21 -2.32
C ASP A 13 -16.25 -5.81 -1.53
N LEU A 14 -16.00 -6.38 -0.34
CA LEU A 14 -17.04 -6.93 0.52
C LEU A 14 -18.06 -5.87 0.98
N LEU A 15 -17.58 -4.69 1.40
CA LEU A 15 -18.43 -3.56 1.76
C LEU A 15 -19.29 -3.13 0.58
N TYR A 16 -18.66 -2.99 -0.59
CA TYR A 16 -19.31 -2.56 -1.81
C TYR A 16 -20.41 -3.56 -2.20
N ARG A 17 -20.09 -4.86 -2.32
CA ARG A 17 -21.05 -5.93 -2.66
C ARG A 17 -22.15 -6.11 -1.62
N GLY A 18 -21.85 -5.84 -0.35
CA GLY A 18 -22.82 -5.84 0.75
C GLY A 18 -23.74 -4.62 0.82
N GLY A 19 -23.70 -3.71 -0.16
CA GLY A 19 -24.54 -2.51 -0.20
C GLY A 19 -24.06 -1.34 0.68
N ARG A 20 -22.97 -1.53 1.43
CA ARG A 20 -22.34 -0.52 2.29
C ARG A 20 -21.42 0.40 1.48
N ARG A 21 -22.00 1.09 0.49
CA ARG A 21 -21.28 1.87 -0.52
C ARG A 21 -20.47 3.02 0.08
N GLU A 22 -21.03 3.76 1.03
CA GLU A 22 -20.33 4.89 1.68
C GLU A 22 -19.13 4.43 2.50
N GLU A 23 -19.23 3.29 3.19
CA GLU A 23 -18.09 2.75 3.94
C GLU A 23 -17.00 2.21 3.02
N ALA A 24 -17.39 1.55 1.92
CA ALA A 24 -16.44 1.14 0.88
C ALA A 24 -15.69 2.35 0.29
N ARG A 25 -16.43 3.41 -0.02
CA ARG A 25 -15.89 4.67 -0.52
C ARG A 25 -14.96 5.32 0.49
N GLY A 26 -15.37 5.45 1.75
CA GLY A 26 -14.55 6.04 2.81
C GLY A 26 -13.24 5.27 3.02
N LEU A 27 -13.27 3.94 2.98
CA LEU A 27 -12.06 3.12 3.06
C LEU A 27 -11.15 3.31 1.83
N PHE A 28 -11.73 3.39 0.63
CA PHE A 28 -10.98 3.67 -0.61
C PHE A 28 -10.35 5.08 -0.60
N GLU A 29 -11.08 6.10 -0.18
CA GLU A 29 -10.58 7.48 -0.12
C GLU A 29 -9.41 7.62 0.87
N ARG A 30 -9.44 6.87 1.97
CA ARG A 30 -8.29 6.79 2.90
C ARG A 30 -7.05 6.19 2.25
N LEU A 31 -7.20 5.31 1.26
CA LEU A 31 -6.11 4.66 0.53
C LEU A 31 -5.57 5.53 -0.62
N LEU A 32 -6.34 6.50 -1.12
CA LEU A 32 -5.97 7.34 -2.27
C LEU A 32 -4.56 7.94 -2.21
N PRO A 33 -4.06 8.49 -1.08
CA PRO A 33 -2.70 9.03 -1.02
C PRO A 33 -1.62 7.97 -1.31
N VAL A 34 -1.86 6.73 -0.88
CA VAL A 34 -0.95 5.59 -1.13
C VAL A 34 -0.94 5.25 -2.61
N LEU A 35 -2.12 5.14 -3.22
CA LEU A 35 -2.25 4.83 -4.66
C LEU A 35 -1.67 5.94 -5.52
N ALA A 36 -1.92 7.20 -5.13
CA ALA A 36 -1.42 8.36 -5.83
C ALA A 36 0.11 8.39 -5.86
N PHE A 37 0.78 8.01 -4.77
CA PHE A 37 2.24 7.90 -4.70
C PHE A 37 2.78 6.63 -5.37
N SER A 38 2.24 5.46 -5.04
CA SER A 38 2.77 4.18 -5.51
C SER A 38 2.61 3.96 -7.01
N ASN A 39 1.73 4.72 -7.67
CA ASN A 39 1.39 4.53 -9.07
C ASN A 39 1.84 5.70 -9.97
N GLN A 40 2.68 6.62 -9.48
CA GLN A 40 3.20 7.75 -10.29
C GLN A 40 4.12 7.26 -11.41
N HIS A 41 4.95 6.25 -11.12
CA HIS A 41 5.89 5.66 -12.07
C HIS A 41 6.12 4.18 -11.72
N LEU A 42 6.44 3.35 -12.72
CA LEU A 42 6.65 1.92 -12.52
C LEU A 42 7.77 1.64 -11.52
N ASP A 43 8.88 2.37 -11.61
CA ASP A 43 10.02 2.18 -10.70
C ASP A 43 9.67 2.51 -9.25
N LEU A 44 8.88 3.57 -9.04
CA LEU A 44 8.40 3.93 -7.71
C LEU A 44 7.47 2.86 -7.16
N SER A 45 6.60 2.32 -8.02
CA SER A 45 5.68 1.23 -7.68
C SER A 45 6.42 0.00 -7.20
N ILE A 46 7.42 -0.46 -7.96
CA ILE A 46 8.21 -1.64 -7.63
C ILE A 46 8.95 -1.44 -6.29
N ARG A 47 9.59 -0.29 -6.09
CA ARG A 47 10.32 0.02 -4.85
C ARG A 47 9.38 0.13 -3.65
N PHE A 48 8.24 0.82 -3.80
CA PHE A 48 7.25 0.99 -2.75
C PHE A 48 6.69 -0.37 -2.29
N PHE A 49 6.19 -1.19 -3.21
CA PHE A 49 5.59 -2.47 -2.87
C PHE A 49 6.62 -3.50 -2.37
N LYS A 50 7.85 -3.47 -2.89
CA LYS A 50 8.94 -4.29 -2.34
C LYS A 50 9.22 -3.91 -0.88
N ARG A 51 9.27 -2.62 -0.58
CA ARG A 51 9.49 -2.10 0.78
C ARG A 51 8.30 -2.45 1.70
N LEU A 52 7.06 -2.31 1.24
CA LEU A 52 5.86 -2.69 2.01
C LEU A 52 5.89 -4.17 2.41
N LEU A 53 6.15 -5.08 1.47
CA LEU A 53 6.20 -6.52 1.74
C LEU A 53 7.35 -6.90 2.68
N TRP A 54 8.47 -6.18 2.64
CA TRP A 54 9.55 -6.32 3.63
C TRP A 54 9.10 -5.85 5.02
N ARG A 55 8.41 -4.71 5.12
CA ARG A 55 7.86 -4.19 6.39
C ARG A 55 6.78 -5.08 6.99
N GLN A 56 6.07 -5.86 6.15
CA GLN A 56 5.14 -6.91 6.59
C GLN A 56 5.83 -8.21 7.03
N GLY A 57 7.16 -8.31 6.89
CA GLY A 57 7.93 -9.51 7.24
C GLY A 57 7.86 -10.64 6.20
N LEU A 58 7.23 -10.41 5.04
CA LEU A 58 7.10 -11.41 3.97
C LEU A 58 8.38 -11.54 3.14
N TYR A 59 9.09 -10.43 2.96
CA TYR A 59 10.39 -10.42 2.28
C TYR A 59 11.53 -10.19 3.26
N ALA A 60 12.68 -10.79 2.97
CA ALA A 60 13.88 -10.63 3.80
C ALA A 60 14.57 -9.26 3.62
N THR A 61 14.42 -8.62 2.44
CA THR A 61 15.04 -7.31 2.16
C THR A 61 14.14 -6.43 1.29
N PRO A 62 14.30 -5.09 1.36
CA PRO A 62 13.61 -4.15 0.48
C PRO A 62 14.35 -3.92 -0.85
N ARG A 63 15.42 -4.66 -1.14
CA ARG A 63 16.27 -4.45 -2.33
C ARG A 63 15.54 -4.85 -3.61
N VAL A 64 15.73 -4.07 -4.66
CA VAL A 64 15.24 -4.34 -6.02
C VAL A 64 16.43 -4.58 -6.96
N ARG A 65 16.19 -5.22 -8.11
CA ARG A 65 17.21 -5.46 -9.13
C ARG A 65 17.42 -4.21 -9.96
N GLU A 66 18.66 -3.81 -10.21
CA GLU A 66 18.97 -2.66 -11.09
C GLU A 66 18.89 -3.05 -12.60
N PRO A 67 18.60 -2.09 -13.51
CA PRO A 67 18.43 -0.66 -13.27
C PRO A 67 16.98 -0.26 -12.92
N LEU A 68 16.80 0.48 -11.82
CA LEU A 68 15.56 1.22 -11.51
C LEU A 68 15.93 2.61 -11.00
N LEU A 69 15.14 3.64 -11.29
CA LEU A 69 15.31 4.96 -10.69
C LEU A 69 15.32 4.84 -9.15
N PRO A 70 16.38 5.29 -8.45
CA PRO A 70 16.44 5.20 -6.99
C PRO A 70 15.42 6.14 -6.36
N PHE A 71 14.96 5.80 -5.15
CA PHE A 71 14.32 6.80 -4.29
C PHE A 71 15.36 7.85 -3.89
N ASP A 72 15.01 9.13 -4.03
CA ASP A 72 15.70 10.17 -3.28
C ASP A 72 15.18 10.22 -1.83
N ALA A 73 15.77 11.08 -1.01
CA ALA A 73 15.40 11.22 0.39
C ALA A 73 13.92 11.58 0.61
N VAL A 74 13.28 12.29 -0.32
CA VAL A 74 11.86 12.66 -0.23
C VAL A 74 10.98 11.46 -0.54
N HIS A 75 11.30 10.71 -1.60
CA HIS A 75 10.59 9.47 -1.92
C HIS A 75 10.71 8.44 -0.80
N GLU A 76 11.89 8.28 -0.19
CA GLU A 76 12.06 7.35 0.91
C GLU A 76 11.19 7.71 2.12
N ARG A 77 11.22 8.98 2.54
CA ARG A 77 10.41 9.47 3.66
C ARG A 77 8.92 9.28 3.39
N LEU A 78 8.43 9.71 2.23
CA LEU A 78 7.02 9.60 1.86
C LEU A 78 6.58 8.13 1.75
N ALA A 79 7.43 7.27 1.19
CA ALA A 79 7.15 5.84 1.11
C ALA A 79 7.00 5.24 2.51
N ASP A 80 7.87 5.58 3.45
CA ASP A 80 7.81 5.05 4.82
C ASP A 80 6.57 5.55 5.58
N GLU A 81 6.22 6.83 5.46
CA GLU A 81 4.99 7.41 6.04
C GLU A 81 3.72 6.73 5.48
N LEU A 82 3.67 6.53 4.16
CA LEU A 82 2.54 5.88 3.51
C LEU A 82 2.47 4.38 3.80
N ILE A 83 3.61 3.70 3.96
CA ILE A 83 3.65 2.30 4.42
C ILE A 83 3.11 2.20 5.85
N GLU A 84 3.52 3.07 6.77
CA GLU A 84 2.95 3.09 8.13
C GLU A 84 1.45 3.28 8.13
N ARG A 85 0.95 4.19 7.30
CA ARG A 85 -0.48 4.39 7.09
C ARG A 85 -1.17 3.10 6.65
N VAL A 86 -0.64 2.42 5.62
CA VAL A 86 -1.21 1.16 5.12
C VAL A 86 -1.22 0.09 6.20
N LEU A 87 -0.12 -0.09 6.93
CA LEU A 87 -0.04 -1.08 8.00
C LEU A 87 -1.03 -0.78 9.13
N GLY A 88 -1.24 0.50 9.47
CA GLY A 88 -2.29 0.93 10.38
C GLY A 88 -3.69 0.56 9.89
N MET A 89 -4.00 0.88 8.63
CA MET A 89 -5.27 0.53 8.01
C MET A 89 -5.49 -0.99 7.97
N ILE A 90 -4.46 -1.79 7.66
CA ILE A 90 -4.54 -3.26 7.68
C ILE A 90 -4.89 -3.74 9.09
N ARG A 91 -4.20 -3.25 10.13
CA ARG A 91 -4.51 -3.61 11.53
C ARG A 91 -5.95 -3.25 11.91
N GLU A 92 -6.46 -2.12 11.45
CA GLU A 92 -7.86 -1.71 11.70
C GLU A 92 -8.87 -2.66 11.06
N VAL A 93 -8.63 -3.13 9.83
CA VAL A 93 -9.57 -4.03 9.14
C VAL A 93 -9.39 -5.51 9.51
N SER A 94 -8.22 -5.87 10.04
CA SER A 94 -7.84 -7.22 10.49
C SER A 94 -7.98 -7.43 12.01
N GLY A 95 -8.40 -6.42 12.76
CA GLY A 95 -8.78 -6.55 14.17
C GLY A 95 -9.99 -7.49 14.36
N PRO A 96 -10.22 -8.00 15.60
CA PRO A 96 -11.09 -9.15 15.87
C PRO A 96 -12.49 -9.06 15.29
#